data_AF-A0A926CZ34-F1
#
_entry.id   AF-A0A926CZ34-F1
#
_cell.length_a   1.000
_cell.length_b   1.000
_cell.length_c   1.000
_cell.angle_alpha   90.00
_cell.angle_beta   90.00
_cell.angle_gamma   90.00
#
_symmetry.space_group_name_H-M   'P 1'
#
loop_
_entity.id
_entity.type
_entity.pdbx_description
1 polymer ?
#
loop_
_entity_poly.entity_id
_entity_poly.type
_entity_poly.pdbx_seq_one_letter_code
_entity_poly.pdbx_strand_id
1 'polypeptide(L)'
;MKRRPLSFGAAIGLLIIGVLLGTVATFGMQFWNKPIEREACKSFETQFVAYDEGRPKYLPSKKKEIRIDCSNGGRYFIDIVSINTELLNALSELKVHENISLLIHPNSNTIVELANETAILLRFDETIEKLEQEATGFLFFGIFMYFCALVGLYQIILQTIRKRRAKKVKR
;
A
#
# COMPACT_ATOMS: atom_id res chain seq x y z
N MET A 1 20.17 4.45 -33.29
CA MET A 1 20.59 4.85 -31.92
C MET A 1 21.28 3.66 -31.23
N LYS A 2 22.60 3.69 -31.00
CA LYS A 2 23.35 2.59 -30.35
C LYS A 2 23.04 2.60 -28.83
N ARG A 3 22.20 1.68 -28.34
CA ARG A 3 21.92 1.57 -26.89
C ARG A 3 23.20 1.18 -26.16
N ARG A 4 23.71 2.06 -25.28
CA ARG A 4 24.83 1.72 -24.40
C ARG A 4 24.35 0.60 -23.45
N PRO A 5 25.12 -0.48 -23.27
CA PRO A 5 24.75 -1.53 -22.33
C PRO A 5 24.68 -0.97 -20.91
N LEU A 6 23.73 -1.48 -20.13
CA LEU A 6 23.55 -1.10 -18.73
C LEU A 6 24.86 -1.36 -17.94
N SER A 7 25.24 -0.49 -17.02
CA SER A 7 26.44 -0.74 -16.19
C SER A 7 26.22 -1.96 -15.29
N PHE A 8 27.31 -2.64 -14.90
CA PHE A 8 27.22 -3.81 -14.02
C PHE A 8 26.54 -3.48 -12.68
N GLY A 9 26.87 -2.32 -12.09
CA GLY A 9 26.24 -1.84 -10.86
C GLY A 9 24.75 -1.56 -11.02
N ALA A 10 24.33 -0.93 -12.12
CA ALA A 10 22.92 -0.71 -12.42
C ALA A 10 22.15 -2.03 -12.61
N ALA A 11 22.80 -3.06 -13.18
CA ALA A 11 22.19 -4.37 -13.38
C ALA A 11 21.98 -5.10 -12.04
N ILE A 12 22.93 -4.98 -11.11
CA ILE A 12 22.78 -5.46 -9.74
C ILE A 12 21.67 -4.69 -9.01
N GLY A 13 21.65 -3.36 -9.14
CA GLY A 13 20.59 -2.54 -8.55
C GLY A 13 19.20 -2.96 -9.02
N LEU A 14 19.00 -3.15 -10.33
CA LEU A 14 17.75 -3.65 -10.89
C LEU A 14 17.37 -5.03 -10.36
N LEU A 15 18.34 -5.93 -10.21
CA LEU A 15 18.11 -7.27 -9.65
C LEU A 15 17.62 -7.16 -8.19
N ILE A 16 18.35 -6.46 -7.34
CA ILE A 16 18.04 -6.38 -5.90
C ILE A 16 16.72 -5.64 -5.67
N ILE A 17 16.56 -4.44 -6.26
CA ILE A 17 15.36 -3.63 -6.10
C ILE A 17 14.15 -4.35 -6.70
N GLY A 18 14.31 -4.97 -7.88
CA GLY A 18 13.24 -5.70 -8.54
C GLY A 18 12.75 -6.89 -7.72
N VAL A 19 13.66 -7.66 -7.11
CA VAL A 19 13.28 -8.75 -6.21
C VAL A 19 12.58 -8.21 -4.97
N LEU A 20 13.17 -7.24 -4.27
CA LEU A 20 12.61 -6.72 -3.02
C LEU A 20 11.23 -6.08 -3.22
N LEU A 21 11.11 -5.14 -4.16
CA LEU A 21 9.84 -4.48 -4.43
C LEU A 21 8.83 -5.45 -5.03
N GLY A 22 9.28 -6.39 -5.89
CA GLY A 22 8.44 -7.46 -6.42
C GLY A 22 7.83 -8.31 -5.31
N THR A 23 8.63 -8.74 -4.35
CA THR A 23 8.16 -9.56 -3.21
C THR A 23 7.19 -8.79 -2.32
N VAL A 24 7.50 -7.55 -1.96
CA VAL A 24 6.60 -6.74 -1.12
C VAL A 24 5.27 -6.47 -1.83
N ALA A 25 5.30 -6.12 -3.11
CA ALA A 25 4.09 -5.81 -3.87
C ALA A 25 3.24 -7.06 -4.17
N THR A 26 3.87 -8.20 -4.48
CA THR A 26 3.16 -9.45 -4.79
C THR A 26 2.64 -10.17 -3.55
N PHE A 27 3.39 -10.20 -2.45
CA PHE A 27 2.99 -10.97 -1.26
C PHE A 27 2.56 -10.09 -0.09
N GLY A 28 3.27 -8.99 0.15
CA GLY A 28 2.96 -8.08 1.26
C GLY A 28 1.59 -7.43 1.09
N MET A 29 1.34 -6.79 -0.06
CA MET A 29 0.05 -6.12 -0.31
C MET A 29 -1.12 -7.11 -0.32
N GLN A 30 -0.91 -8.32 -0.86
CA GLN A 30 -1.93 -9.38 -0.84
C GLN A 30 -2.25 -9.87 0.57
N PHE A 31 -1.29 -9.80 1.50
CA PHE A 31 -1.52 -10.13 2.90
C PHE A 31 -2.22 -8.99 3.66
N TRP A 32 -1.76 -7.75 3.49
CA TRP A 32 -2.32 -6.59 4.19
C TRP A 32 -3.72 -6.20 3.74
N ASN A 33 -4.01 -6.32 2.44
CA ASN A 33 -5.28 -5.95 1.82
C ASN A 33 -6.12 -7.19 1.43
N LYS A 34 -5.88 -8.33 2.09
CA LYS A 34 -6.61 -9.57 1.82
C LYS A 34 -8.11 -9.32 2.04
N PRO A 35 -9.01 -9.74 1.13
CA PRO A 35 -10.43 -9.69 1.41
C PRO A 35 -10.75 -10.58 2.63
N ILE A 36 -11.53 -10.02 3.54
CA ILE A 36 -11.92 -10.68 4.79
C ILE A 36 -13.43 -10.60 4.96
N GLU A 37 -13.98 -11.54 5.72
CA GLU A 37 -15.36 -11.48 6.18
C GLU A 37 -15.47 -10.51 7.35
N ARG A 38 -16.65 -9.90 7.48
CA ARG A 38 -16.94 -8.89 8.51
C ARG A 38 -16.69 -9.40 9.94
N GLU A 39 -16.96 -10.68 10.18
CA GLU A 39 -16.78 -11.34 11.49
C GLU A 39 -15.31 -11.51 11.90
N ALA A 40 -14.39 -11.52 10.92
CA ALA A 40 -12.96 -11.60 11.18
C ALA A 40 -12.34 -10.24 11.58
N CYS A 41 -13.10 -9.15 11.44
CA CYS A 41 -12.64 -7.83 11.81
C CYS A 41 -12.74 -7.59 13.32
N LYS A 42 -11.90 -6.68 13.80
CA LYS A 42 -11.98 -6.20 15.19
C LYS A 42 -13.01 -5.08 15.25
N SER A 43 -14.07 -5.28 16.01
CA SER A 43 -15.09 -4.26 16.27
C SER A 43 -14.75 -3.46 17.53
N PHE A 44 -14.89 -2.14 17.46
CA PHE A 44 -14.73 -1.24 18.59
C PHE A 44 -15.88 -0.24 18.61
N GLU A 45 -16.48 -0.07 19.78
CA GLU A 45 -17.33 1.07 20.07
C GLU A 45 -16.52 2.08 20.88
N THR A 46 -16.50 3.33 20.42
CA THR A 46 -15.75 4.39 21.07
C THR A 46 -16.38 5.74 20.78
N GLN A 47 -15.78 6.82 21.25
CA GLN A 47 -16.24 8.17 20.95
C GLN A 47 -15.23 8.90 20.09
N PHE A 48 -15.74 9.60 19.09
CA PHE A 48 -14.98 10.46 18.21
C PHE A 48 -14.37 11.63 19.01
N VAL A 49 -13.11 11.98 18.75
CA VAL A 49 -12.47 13.17 19.36
C VAL A 49 -12.08 14.17 18.29
N ALA A 50 -11.33 13.71 17.29
CA ALA A 50 -10.87 14.54 16.19
C ALA A 50 -10.49 13.65 15.00
N TYR A 51 -10.35 14.26 13.82
CA TYR A 51 -9.65 13.62 12.71
C TYR A 51 -8.58 14.55 12.14
N ASP A 52 -7.51 13.96 11.61
CA ASP A 52 -6.53 14.67 10.80
C ASP A 52 -6.42 14.04 9.41
N GLU A 53 -6.26 14.90 8.40
CA GLU A 53 -5.77 14.45 7.11
C GLU A 53 -4.25 14.43 7.21
N GLY A 54 -3.65 13.24 7.25
CA GLY A 54 -2.20 13.14 7.21
C GLY A 54 -1.69 13.87 5.97
N ARG A 55 -0.79 14.85 6.11
CA ARG A 55 -0.07 15.45 4.98
C ARG A 55 1.40 15.03 5.04
N PRO A 56 1.94 14.36 4.01
CA PRO A 56 3.38 14.13 3.97
C PRO A 56 4.08 15.48 3.74
N LYS A 57 4.99 15.85 4.64
CA LYS A 57 5.83 17.08 4.53
C LYS A 57 6.53 17.25 3.17
N TYR A 58 6.73 16.16 2.43
CA TYR A 58 7.50 16.13 1.17
C TYR A 58 6.64 16.04 -0.10
N LEU A 59 5.33 15.79 -0.01
CA LEU A 59 4.40 15.76 -1.15
C LEU A 59 3.06 16.40 -0.77
N PRO A 60 2.93 17.72 -0.86
CA PRO A 60 1.76 18.47 -0.38
C PRO A 60 0.47 18.23 -1.18
N SER A 61 0.52 17.59 -2.35
CA SER A 61 -0.63 17.43 -3.27
C SER A 61 -1.36 16.08 -3.20
N LYS A 62 -0.89 15.11 -2.41
CA LYS A 62 -1.61 13.84 -2.18
C LYS A 62 -2.21 13.83 -0.78
N LYS A 63 -3.54 13.70 -0.70
CA LYS A 63 -4.24 13.31 0.53
C LYS A 63 -3.54 12.05 1.06
N LYS A 64 -3.14 12.03 2.32
CA LYS A 64 -2.73 10.78 2.97
C LYS A 64 -3.92 10.29 3.78
N GLU A 65 -3.86 9.02 4.15
CA GLU A 65 -4.74 8.35 5.12
C GLU A 65 -5.38 9.32 6.12
N ILE A 66 -6.68 9.15 6.38
CA ILE A 66 -7.37 9.89 7.44
C ILE A 66 -7.04 9.21 8.75
N ARG A 67 -6.66 9.99 9.76
CA ARG A 67 -6.49 9.48 11.12
C ARG A 67 -7.67 9.92 11.97
N ILE A 68 -8.23 8.99 12.72
CA ILE A 68 -9.31 9.23 13.66
C ILE A 68 -8.76 9.04 15.07
N ASP A 69 -8.83 10.10 15.86
CA ASP A 69 -8.54 10.09 17.29
C ASP A 69 -9.81 9.77 18.07
N CYS A 70 -9.71 8.82 19.00
CA CYS A 70 -10.82 8.31 19.78
C CYS A 70 -10.58 8.51 21.29
N SER A 71 -11.67 8.58 22.06
CA SER A 71 -11.62 8.83 23.50
C SER A 71 -10.94 7.74 24.30
N ASN A 72 -10.88 6.52 23.75
CA ASN A 72 -10.14 5.39 24.33
C ASN A 72 -8.61 5.55 24.25
N GLY A 73 -8.10 6.67 23.75
CA GLY A 73 -6.68 6.92 23.53
C GLY A 73 -6.13 6.25 22.27
N GLY A 74 -6.99 5.57 21.50
CA GLY A 74 -6.66 4.95 20.23
C GLY A 74 -6.62 5.96 19.09
N ARG A 75 -5.67 5.73 18.18
CA ARG A 75 -5.58 6.43 16.89
C ARG A 75 -5.68 5.39 15.78
N TYR A 76 -6.70 5.53 14.95
CA TYR A 76 -7.04 4.59 13.89
C TYR A 76 -6.95 5.25 12.52
N PHE A 77 -6.79 4.47 11.46
CA PHE A 77 -6.45 4.97 10.13
C PHE A 77 -7.49 4.51 9.12
N ILE A 78 -7.91 5.37 8.20
CA ILE A 78 -8.65 5.00 7.00
C ILE A 78 -7.70 5.07 5.81
N ASP A 79 -7.66 4.01 5.02
CA ASP A 79 -6.81 3.93 3.84
C ASP A 79 -7.19 4.99 2.80
N ILE A 80 -6.19 5.52 2.09
CA ILE A 80 -6.38 6.54 1.05
C ILE A 80 -7.34 6.08 -0.05
N VAL A 81 -7.34 4.79 -0.40
CA VAL A 81 -8.19 4.28 -1.49
C VAL A 81 -9.68 4.44 -1.17
N SER A 82 -10.02 4.48 0.11
CA SER A 82 -11.39 4.58 0.59
C SER A 82 -11.85 6.03 0.79
N ILE A 83 -10.96 7.01 0.74
CA ILE A 83 -11.29 8.41 0.96
C ILE A 83 -12.03 8.99 -0.26
N ASN A 84 -13.26 9.45 -0.04
CA ASN A 84 -14.03 10.24 -0.99
C ASN A 84 -14.54 11.54 -0.34
N THR A 85 -15.15 12.42 -1.13
CA THR A 85 -15.68 13.70 -0.64
C THR A 85 -16.82 13.51 0.35
N GLU A 86 -17.66 12.49 0.16
CA GLU A 86 -18.80 12.19 1.04
C GLU A 86 -18.33 11.83 2.46
N LEU A 87 -17.33 10.94 2.57
CA LEU A 87 -16.70 10.57 3.82
C LEU A 87 -16.07 11.77 4.52
N LEU A 88 -15.37 12.64 3.78
CA LEU A 88 -14.76 13.84 4.36
C LEU A 88 -15.81 14.81 4.90
N ASN A 89 -16.92 14.99 4.17
CA ASN A 89 -18.03 15.82 4.64
C ASN A 89 -18.67 15.19 5.89
N ALA A 90 -18.94 13.89 5.88
CA ALA A 90 -19.51 13.18 7.02
C ALA A 90 -18.61 13.26 8.27
N LEU A 91 -17.28 13.13 8.10
CA LEU A 91 -16.31 13.29 9.19
C LEU A 91 -16.27 14.74 9.73
N SER A 92 -16.46 15.74 8.86
CA SER A 92 -16.52 17.15 9.29
C SER A 92 -17.80 17.50 10.06
N GLU A 93 -18.85 16.70 9.89
CA GLU A 93 -20.13 16.85 10.58
C GLU A 93 -20.19 16.09 11.91
N LEU A 94 -19.28 15.14 12.15
CA LEU A 94 -19.18 14.41 13.41
C LEU A 94 -18.92 15.36 14.58
N LYS A 95 -19.69 15.18 15.66
CA LYS A 95 -19.50 15.95 16.88
C LYS A 95 -18.44 15.30 17.74
N VAL A 96 -17.64 16.14 18.42
CA VAL A 96 -16.73 15.67 19.46
C VAL A 96 -17.53 14.92 20.53
N HIS A 97 -17.03 13.76 20.92
CA HIS A 97 -17.63 12.79 21.83
C HIS A 97 -18.86 12.03 21.31
N GLU A 98 -19.14 12.11 20.00
CA GLU A 98 -20.17 11.28 19.38
C GLU A 98 -19.76 9.80 19.39
N ASN A 99 -20.71 8.92 19.72
CA ASN A 99 -20.49 7.48 19.70
C ASN A 99 -20.31 7.02 18.25
N ILE A 100 -19.22 6.31 18.00
CA ILE A 100 -18.88 5.73 16.71
C ILE A 100 -18.57 4.25 16.88
N SER A 101 -18.95 3.47 15.88
CA SER A 101 -18.54 2.09 15.71
C SER A 101 -17.48 2.01 14.63
N LEU A 102 -16.40 1.29 14.93
CA LEU A 102 -15.27 1.07 14.06
C LEU A 102 -15.12 -0.42 13.80
N LEU A 103 -15.01 -0.77 12.53
CA LEU A 103 -14.62 -2.11 12.13
C LEU A 103 -13.22 -2.05 11.52
N ILE A 104 -12.28 -2.83 12.06
CA ILE A 104 -10.85 -2.72 11.74
C ILE A 104 -10.34 -4.02 11.11
N HIS A 105 -9.62 -3.86 9.99
CA HIS A 105 -8.94 -4.95 9.31
C HIS A 105 -7.80 -5.52 10.18
N PRO A 106 -7.75 -6.83 10.43
CA PRO A 106 -6.80 -7.43 11.37
C PRO A 106 -5.33 -7.37 10.90
N ASN A 107 -5.08 -7.35 9.58
CA ASN A 107 -3.72 -7.37 9.04
C ASN A 107 -3.10 -5.97 8.80
N SER A 108 -3.90 -5.00 8.34
CA SER A 108 -3.45 -3.64 8.01
C SER A 108 -3.77 -2.63 9.12
N ASN A 109 -4.64 -3.00 10.07
CA ASN A 109 -5.19 -2.11 11.11
C ASN A 109 -5.88 -0.85 10.53
N THR A 110 -6.33 -0.92 9.28
CA THR A 110 -7.15 0.13 8.66
C THR A 110 -8.62 -0.05 9.04
N ILE A 111 -9.32 1.06 9.18
CA ILE A 111 -10.77 1.10 9.38
C ILE A 111 -11.40 0.73 8.04
N VAL A 112 -12.21 -0.33 8.06
CA VAL A 112 -12.96 -0.82 6.91
C VAL A 112 -14.44 -0.46 7.00
N GLU A 113 -14.94 -0.16 8.20
CA GLU A 113 -16.27 0.39 8.40
C GLU A 113 -16.24 1.45 9.52
N LEU A 114 -16.94 2.55 9.31
CA LEU A 114 -17.16 3.62 10.28
C LEU A 114 -18.63 3.97 10.25
N ALA A 115 -19.30 3.89 11.38
CA ALA A 115 -20.68 4.34 11.54
C ALA A 115 -20.83 5.13 12.84
N ASN A 116 -21.86 5.97 12.89
CA ASN A 116 -22.37 6.57 14.12
C ASN A 116 -23.78 6.00 14.39
N GLU A 117 -24.49 6.58 15.35
CA GLU A 117 -25.84 6.12 15.71
C GLU A 117 -26.87 6.30 14.58
N THR A 118 -26.63 7.18 13.61
CA THR A 118 -27.62 7.59 12.61
C THR A 118 -27.31 7.08 11.20
N ALA A 119 -26.06 6.84 10.86
CA ALA A 119 -25.63 6.50 9.51
C ALA A 119 -24.30 5.72 9.48
N ILE A 120 -24.07 5.04 8.35
CA ILE A 120 -22.77 4.43 8.01
C ILE A 120 -22.00 5.45 7.17
N LEU A 121 -20.89 5.95 7.70
CA LEU A 121 -20.03 6.95 7.05
C LEU A 121 -19.05 6.30 6.08
N LEU A 122 -18.51 5.12 6.43
CA LEU A 122 -17.63 4.31 5.60
C LEU A 122 -18.19 2.89 5.57
N ARG A 123 -18.44 2.36 4.37
CA ARG A 123 -19.05 1.04 4.17
C ARG A 123 -17.99 -0.04 4.04
N PHE A 124 -18.24 -1.17 4.69
CA PHE A 124 -17.36 -2.34 4.67
C PHE A 124 -17.12 -2.87 3.26
N ASP A 125 -18.20 -3.23 2.55
CA ASP A 125 -18.09 -3.89 1.24
C ASP A 125 -17.31 -3.03 0.23
N GLU A 126 -17.61 -1.73 0.17
CA GLU A 126 -16.91 -0.79 -0.71
C GLU A 126 -15.44 -0.62 -0.34
N THR A 127 -15.12 -0.63 0.96
CA THR A 127 -13.73 -0.51 1.42
C THR A 127 -12.93 -1.76 1.12
N ILE A 128 -13.49 -2.94 1.36
CA ILE A 128 -12.84 -4.21 1.04
C ILE A 128 -12.61 -4.35 -0.47
N GLU A 129 -13.60 -3.99 -1.29
CA GLU A 129 -13.47 -4.02 -2.75
C GLU A 129 -12.33 -3.10 -3.22
N LYS A 130 -12.24 -1.88 -2.69
CA LYS A 130 -11.17 -0.94 -3.04
C LYS A 130 -9.79 -1.43 -2.61
N LEU A 131 -9.68 -2.02 -1.42
CA LEU A 131 -8.43 -2.60 -0.92
C LEU A 131 -7.99 -3.79 -1.80
N GLU A 132 -8.93 -4.63 -2.23
CA GLU A 132 -8.66 -5.76 -3.13
C GLU A 132 -8.22 -5.29 -4.53
N GLN A 133 -8.87 -4.26 -5.07
CA GLN A 133 -8.47 -3.63 -6.33
C GLN A 133 -7.05 -3.04 -6.23
N GLU A 134 -6.71 -2.39 -5.12
CA GLU A 134 -5.37 -1.89 -4.87
C GLU A 134 -4.34 -3.04 -4.81
N ALA A 135 -4.66 -4.11 -4.06
CA ALA A 135 -3.81 -5.29 -3.95
C ALA A 135 -3.53 -5.90 -5.33
N THR A 136 -4.55 -5.96 -6.18
CA THR A 136 -4.46 -6.43 -7.57
C THR A 136 -3.56 -5.52 -8.42
N GLY A 137 -3.68 -4.20 -8.27
CA GLY A 137 -2.78 -3.24 -8.91
C GLY A 137 -1.32 -3.46 -8.51
N PHE A 138 -1.07 -3.69 -7.21
CA PHE A 138 0.27 -4.02 -6.71
C PHE A 138 0.77 -5.38 -7.17
N LEU A 139 -0.10 -6.36 -7.41
CA LEU A 139 0.30 -7.65 -7.99
C LEU A 139 0.91 -7.45 -9.38
N PHE A 140 0.24 -6.68 -10.26
CA PHE A 140 0.77 -6.35 -11.58
C PHE A 140 2.09 -5.58 -11.49
N PHE A 141 2.18 -4.62 -10.58
CA PHE A 141 3.43 -3.90 -10.32
C PHE A 141 4.55 -4.86 -9.85
N GLY A 142 4.24 -5.79 -8.96
CA GLY A 142 5.20 -6.78 -8.46
C GLY A 142 5.73 -7.70 -9.56
N ILE A 143 4.85 -8.19 -10.44
CA ILE A 143 5.23 -8.97 -11.63
C ILE A 143 6.16 -8.15 -12.54
N PHE A 144 5.84 -6.88 -12.77
CA PHE A 144 6.70 -5.99 -13.55
C PHE A 144 8.08 -5.82 -12.89
N MET A 145 8.15 -5.66 -11.56
CA MET A 145 9.42 -5.55 -10.84
C MET A 145 10.26 -6.83 -10.94
N TYR A 146 9.63 -8.02 -10.92
CA TYR A 146 10.33 -9.28 -11.18
C TYR A 146 10.86 -9.35 -12.61
N PHE A 147 10.12 -8.85 -13.60
CA PHE A 147 10.63 -8.75 -14.97
C PHE A 147 11.88 -7.85 -15.04
N CYS A 148 11.87 -6.70 -14.37
CA CYS A 148 13.07 -5.85 -14.25
C CYS A 148 14.25 -6.58 -13.59
N ALA A 149 13.98 -7.38 -12.56
CA ALA A 149 15.00 -8.20 -11.90
C ALA A 149 15.62 -9.24 -12.86
N LEU A 150 14.79 -9.92 -13.66
CA LEU A 150 15.24 -10.87 -14.68
C LEU A 150 16.11 -10.18 -15.74
N VAL A 151 15.74 -8.98 -16.19
CA VAL A 151 16.57 -8.18 -17.11
C VAL A 151 17.91 -7.84 -16.47
N GLY A 152 17.92 -7.43 -15.20
CA GLY A 152 19.14 -7.19 -14.43
C GLY A 152 20.05 -8.42 -14.37
N LEU A 153 19.47 -9.57 -14.01
CA LEU A 153 20.17 -10.86 -13.96
C LEU A 153 20.75 -11.25 -15.32
N TYR A 154 19.96 -11.14 -16.39
CA TYR A 154 20.39 -11.45 -17.75
C TYR A 154 21.59 -10.60 -18.18
N GLN A 155 21.57 -9.29 -17.88
CA GLN A 155 22.69 -8.39 -18.17
C GLN A 155 23.96 -8.77 -17.37
N ILE A 156 23.83 -9.13 -16.10
CA ILE A 156 24.95 -9.61 -15.26
C ILE A 156 25.59 -10.85 -15.88
N ILE A 157 24.78 -11.83 -16.30
CA ILE A 157 25.24 -13.07 -16.93
C ILE A 157 25.99 -12.75 -18.22
N LEU A 158 25.39 -11.96 -19.12
CA LEU A 158 26.01 -11.57 -20.38
C LEU A 158 27.36 -10.87 -20.18
N GLN A 159 27.42 -9.91 -19.26
CA GLN A 159 28.66 -9.18 -18.96
C GLN A 159 29.73 -10.11 -18.39
N THR A 160 29.35 -11.06 -17.54
CA THR A 160 30.26 -12.05 -16.96
C THR A 160 30.81 -12.98 -18.04
N ILE A 161 29.98 -13.47 -18.95
CA ILE A 161 30.40 -14.31 -20.08
C ILE A 161 31.35 -13.53 -20.99
N ARG A 162 31.03 -12.27 -21.35
CA ARG A 162 31.90 -11.41 -22.17
C ARG A 162 33.25 -11.17 -21.51
N LYS A 163 33.29 -10.86 -20.21
CA LYS A 163 34.53 -10.70 -19.44
C LYS A 163 35.37 -11.97 -19.43
N ARG A 164 34.75 -13.15 -19.26
CA ARG A 164 35.44 -14.45 -19.29
C ARG A 164 36.02 -14.77 -20.67
N ARG A 165 35.27 -14.53 -21.75
CA ARG A 165 35.75 -14.72 -23.13
C ARG A 165 36.91 -13.78 -23.46
N ALA A 166 36.82 -12.50 -23.09
CA ALA A 166 37.91 -11.54 -23.29
C ALA A 166 39.19 -11.91 -22.53
N LYS A 167 39.08 -12.48 -21.32
CA LYS A 167 40.24 -13.00 -20.57
C LYS A 167 40.87 -14.23 -21.23
N LYS A 168 40.09 -15.10 -21.87
CA LYS A 168 40.61 -16.29 -22.59
C LYS A 168 41.36 -15.92 -23.87
N VAL A 169 40.95 -14.89 -24.60
CA VAL A 169 41.61 -14.44 -25.84
C VAL A 169 42.96 -13.74 -25.58
N LYS A 170 43.19 -13.24 -24.34
CA LYS A 170 44.43 -12.56 -23.94
C LYS A 170 45.50 -13.49 -23.33
N ARG A 171 45.23 -14.79 -23.21
CA ARG A 171 46.18 -15.83 -22.78
C ARG A 171 46.54 -16.68 -23.97
#